data_AF-J5GRC3-F1
#
_entry.id   AF-J5GRC3-F1
#
_cell.length_a   1.000
_cell.length_b   1.000
_cell.length_c   1.000
_cell.angle_alpha   90.00
_cell.angle_beta   90.00
_cell.angle_gamma   90.00
#
_symmetry.space_group_name_H-M   'P 1'
#
loop_
_entity.id
_entity.type
_entity.pdbx_description
1 polymer ?
#
loop_
_entity_poly.entity_id
_entity_poly.type
_entity_poly.pdbx_seq_one_letter_code
_entity_poly.pdbx_strand_id
1 'polypeptide(L)'
;MIKPYVNNFKINLFEIAYLDREKIDMFKSDFRILADYLYQMRVNKNYVAGDTVIEHVDELLMLMSAMTNDYRFEETINEMKGKEHVTMCEALDRVEARGMEKGIAKGREEGIKEGIKKGIKEGTVQVLISLVKDGILSISDAAKRAGMSVAEFKKYTNM
;
A
#
# COMPACT_ATOMS: atom_id res chain seq x y z
N MET A 1 48.68 16.63 -17.86
CA MET A 1 49.32 16.38 -16.54
C MET A 1 48.24 16.46 -15.47
N ILE A 2 47.93 15.34 -14.81
CA ILE A 2 47.03 15.29 -13.64
C ILE A 2 47.83 15.78 -12.43
N LYS A 3 47.28 16.69 -11.61
CA LYS A 3 47.97 17.21 -10.42
C LYS A 3 48.16 16.07 -9.39
N PRO A 4 49.32 15.96 -8.71
CA PRO A 4 49.66 14.84 -7.82
C PRO A 4 49.01 14.89 -6.42
N TYR A 5 47.90 15.63 -6.25
CA TYR A 5 47.29 15.84 -4.94
C TYR A 5 45.86 15.28 -4.90
N VAL A 6 45.60 14.47 -3.87
CA VAL A 6 44.26 14.00 -3.48
C VAL A 6 43.80 14.84 -2.28
N ASN A 7 42.55 15.32 -2.32
CA ASN A 7 41.97 16.07 -1.19
C ASN A 7 41.82 15.15 0.03
N ASN A 8 42.43 15.55 1.15
CA ASN A 8 42.28 14.88 2.45
C ASN A 8 41.01 15.39 3.15
N PHE A 9 39.84 14.91 2.71
CA PHE A 9 38.56 15.27 3.32
C PHE A 9 38.41 14.56 4.68
N LYS A 10 38.20 15.34 5.74
CA LYS A 10 37.74 14.81 7.03
C LYS A 10 36.23 14.65 6.97
N ILE A 11 35.74 13.42 6.88
CA ILE A 11 34.32 13.09 6.87
C ILE A 11 33.86 12.92 8.31
N ASN A 12 32.85 13.68 8.73
CA ASN A 12 32.16 13.45 9.99
C ASN A 12 30.96 12.54 9.74
N LEU A 13 30.96 11.36 10.36
CA LEU A 13 29.83 10.44 10.30
C LEU A 13 28.86 10.79 11.43
N PHE A 14 27.61 11.06 11.07
CA PHE A 14 26.53 11.29 12.03
C PHE A 14 25.41 10.29 11.80
N GLU A 15 24.86 9.78 12.90
CA GLU A 15 23.63 9.00 12.86
C GLU A 15 22.44 9.93 13.07
N ILE A 16 21.72 10.23 11.99
CA ILE A 16 20.69 11.28 11.95
C ILE A 16 19.60 11.04 13.00
N ALA A 17 19.17 9.78 13.18
CA ALA A 17 18.11 9.40 14.12
C ALA A 17 18.47 9.64 15.61
N TYR A 18 19.76 9.81 15.92
CA TYR A 18 20.28 10.02 17.28
C TYR A 18 20.83 11.44 17.49
N LEU A 19 20.59 12.36 16.57
CA LEU A 19 20.90 13.77 16.79
C LEU A 19 20.04 14.33 17.94
N ASP A 20 20.67 15.17 18.76
CA ASP A 20 20.00 15.90 19.83
C ASP A 20 19.00 16.90 19.24
N ARG A 21 17.93 17.19 19.98
CA ARG A 21 16.86 18.08 19.50
C ARG A 21 17.39 19.46 19.11
N GLU A 22 18.29 20.01 19.92
CA GLU A 22 18.94 21.29 19.65
C GLU A 22 19.65 21.33 18.29
N LYS A 23 20.35 20.25 17.92
CA LYS A 23 21.03 20.15 16.61
C LYS A 23 20.05 20.03 15.46
N ILE A 24 18.95 19.31 15.66
CA ILE A 24 17.89 19.19 14.64
C ILE A 24 17.30 20.57 14.35
N ASP A 25 16.99 21.34 15.40
CA ASP A 25 16.38 22.67 15.28
C ASP A 25 17.33 23.73 14.66
N MET A 26 18.64 23.44 14.61
CA MET A 26 19.63 24.27 13.91
C MET A 26 19.54 24.16 12.38
N PHE A 27 19.06 23.04 11.83
CA PHE A 27 18.90 22.90 10.37
C PHE A 27 17.87 23.89 9.83
N LYS A 28 18.20 24.53 8.71
CA LYS A 28 17.33 25.51 8.03
C LYS A 28 16.72 25.00 6.74
N SER A 29 17.31 23.96 6.14
CA SER A 29 16.76 23.32 4.96
C SER A 29 15.70 22.27 5.31
N ASP A 30 15.02 21.76 4.28
CA ASP A 30 14.06 20.65 4.37
C ASP A 30 14.64 19.39 5.02
N PHE A 31 15.97 19.24 5.06
CA PHE A 31 16.64 18.17 5.80
C PHE A 31 16.21 18.12 7.27
N ARG A 32 15.84 19.27 7.88
CA ARG A 32 15.27 19.31 9.23
C ARG A 32 14.06 18.39 9.37
N ILE A 33 13.20 18.34 8.35
CA ILE A 33 11.96 17.56 8.35
C ILE A 33 12.29 16.07 8.42
N LEU A 34 13.24 15.59 7.61
CA LEU A 34 13.72 14.20 7.67
C LEU A 34 14.36 13.90 9.04
N ALA A 35 15.24 14.78 9.53
CA ALA A 35 15.91 14.56 10.81
C ALA A 35 14.91 14.49 11.97
N ASP A 36 13.92 15.38 11.98
CA ASP A 36 12.82 15.38 12.93
C ASP A 36 11.95 14.12 12.80
N TYR A 37 11.62 13.71 11.59
CA TYR A 37 10.90 12.46 11.32
C TYR A 37 11.62 11.25 11.91
N LEU A 38 12.91 11.08 11.61
CA LEU A 38 13.70 9.94 12.09
C LEU A 38 13.84 9.95 13.62
N TYR A 39 14.03 11.14 14.21
CA TYR A 39 14.07 11.31 15.66
C TYR A 39 12.75 10.91 16.32
N GLN A 40 11.62 11.44 15.83
CA GLN A 40 10.29 11.16 16.37
C GLN A 40 9.94 9.67 16.21
N MET A 41 10.20 9.07 15.05
CA MET A 41 9.96 7.64 14.84
C MET A 41 10.78 6.75 15.77
N ARG A 42 12.02 7.15 16.11
CA ARG A 42 12.84 6.42 17.09
C ARG A 42 12.22 6.47 18.49
N VAL A 43 11.87 7.68 18.95
CA VAL A 43 11.45 7.96 20.34
C VAL A 43 9.98 7.61 20.59
N ASN A 44 9.09 8.06 19.71
CA ASN A 44 7.64 8.03 19.90
C ASN A 44 6.95 6.89 19.14
N LYS A 45 7.65 6.22 18.20
CA LYS A 45 7.05 5.26 17.24
C LYS A 45 5.93 5.86 16.38
N ASN A 46 5.85 7.18 16.35
CA ASN A 46 4.89 7.94 15.59
C ASN A 46 5.54 9.27 15.19
N TYR A 47 5.03 9.86 14.11
CA TYR A 47 5.47 11.14 13.61
C TYR A 47 4.30 12.11 13.57
N VAL A 48 4.51 13.31 14.12
CA VAL A 48 3.58 14.44 13.99
C VAL A 48 4.27 15.48 13.13
N ALA A 49 3.73 15.70 11.93
CA ALA A 49 4.22 16.71 11.02
C ALA A 49 3.94 18.11 11.57
N GLY A 50 4.89 19.03 11.40
CA GLY A 50 4.66 20.46 11.63
C GLY A 50 4.18 21.16 10.36
N ASP A 51 3.80 22.43 10.50
CA ASP A 51 3.25 23.26 9.41
C ASP A 51 4.34 23.86 8.50
N THR A 52 5.53 23.27 8.46
CA THR A 52 6.65 23.79 7.64
C THR A 52 6.36 23.50 6.17
N VAL A 53 6.36 24.56 5.36
CA VAL A 53 6.33 24.44 3.90
C VAL A 53 7.66 23.86 3.43
N ILE A 54 7.58 22.84 2.58
CA ILE A 54 8.72 22.17 1.99
C ILE A 54 9.18 22.97 0.77
N GLU A 55 10.44 23.37 0.74
CA GLU A 55 11.00 24.12 -0.40
C GLU A 55 11.35 23.19 -1.59
N HIS A 56 11.90 22.01 -1.29
CA HIS A 56 12.40 21.02 -2.26
C HIS A 56 11.65 19.69 -2.08
N VAL A 57 10.40 19.65 -2.55
CA VAL A 57 9.48 18.52 -2.34
C VAL A 57 10.05 17.21 -2.91
N ASP A 58 10.48 17.23 -4.17
CA ASP A 58 10.98 16.03 -4.86
C ASP A 58 12.21 15.46 -4.12
N GLU A 59 13.19 16.31 -3.80
CA GLU A 59 14.42 15.94 -3.11
C GLU A 59 14.15 15.39 -1.71
N LEU A 60 13.27 16.05 -0.94
CA LEU A 60 12.93 15.60 0.40
C LEU A 60 12.23 14.24 0.35
N LEU A 61 11.21 14.08 -0.50
CA LEU A 61 10.43 12.83 -0.57
C LEU A 61 11.27 11.66 -1.12
N MET A 62 12.17 11.91 -2.06
CA MET A 62 13.15 10.91 -2.51
C MET A 62 14.08 10.47 -1.37
N LEU A 63 14.58 11.43 -0.59
CA LEU A 63 15.45 11.12 0.55
C LEU A 63 14.70 10.36 1.65
N MET A 64 13.44 10.74 1.92
CA MET A 64 12.57 10.01 2.84
C MET A 64 12.35 8.57 2.37
N SER A 65 12.03 8.35 1.09
CA SER A 65 11.88 7.02 0.49
C SER A 65 13.14 6.16 0.72
N ALA A 66 14.32 6.68 0.41
CA ALA A 66 15.58 5.96 0.57
C ALA A 66 15.91 5.64 2.04
N MET A 67 15.66 6.57 2.96
CA MET A 67 16.01 6.44 4.38
C MET A 67 15.03 5.56 5.17
N THR A 68 13.77 5.50 4.73
CA THR A 68 12.70 4.75 5.41
C THR A 68 12.36 3.43 4.73
N ASN A 69 12.87 3.22 3.51
CA ASN A 69 12.47 2.13 2.63
C ASN A 69 10.94 2.13 2.33
N ASP A 70 10.32 3.32 2.38
CA ASP A 70 8.90 3.53 2.07
C ASP A 70 8.75 4.28 0.75
N TYR A 71 8.56 3.51 -0.32
CA TYR A 71 8.42 4.03 -1.68
C TYR A 71 7.14 4.87 -1.90
N ARG A 72 6.22 4.88 -0.93
CA ARG A 72 4.99 5.70 -1.02
C ARG A 72 5.31 7.19 -1.08
N PHE A 73 6.40 7.65 -0.45
CA PHE A 73 6.84 9.04 -0.55
C PHE A 73 7.16 9.41 -2.01
N GLU A 74 7.95 8.60 -2.69
CA GLU A 74 8.32 8.82 -4.09
C GLU A 74 7.10 8.73 -5.02
N GLU A 75 6.20 7.78 -4.78
CA GLU A 75 4.97 7.61 -5.55
C GLU A 75 4.08 8.87 -5.59
N THR A 76 4.12 9.68 -4.53
CA THR A 76 3.30 10.89 -4.41
C THR A 76 3.92 12.14 -5.03
N ILE A 77 5.20 12.12 -5.41
CA ILE A 77 5.91 13.28 -5.99
C ILE A 77 5.14 13.84 -7.20
N ASN A 78 4.72 12.98 -8.13
CA ASN A 78 4.02 13.42 -9.34
C ASN A 78 2.66 14.09 -9.03
N GLU A 79 2.02 13.74 -7.92
CA GLU A 79 0.76 14.34 -7.48
C GLU A 79 0.95 15.70 -6.78
N MET A 80 2.17 16.02 -6.39
CA MET A 80 2.55 17.29 -5.76
C MET A 80 3.21 18.27 -6.71
N LYS A 81 3.61 17.82 -7.90
CA LYS A 81 4.19 18.69 -8.93
C LYS A 81 3.28 19.87 -9.25
N GLY A 82 3.85 21.07 -9.18
CA GLY A 82 3.15 22.33 -9.47
C GLY A 82 2.21 22.82 -8.37
N LYS A 83 2.19 22.17 -7.19
CA LYS A 83 1.48 22.70 -6.02
C LYS A 83 2.37 23.67 -5.27
N GLU A 84 1.81 24.81 -4.91
CA GLU A 84 2.45 25.77 -4.01
C GLU A 84 2.14 25.39 -2.56
N HIS A 85 3.06 25.71 -1.64
CA HIS A 85 2.87 25.54 -0.19
C HIS A 85 2.66 24.10 0.31
N VAL A 86 3.31 23.11 -0.31
CA VAL A 86 3.25 21.72 0.14
C VAL A 86 3.90 21.57 1.52
N THR A 87 3.18 20.99 2.48
CA THR A 87 3.70 20.64 3.81
C THR A 87 3.87 19.13 3.96
N MET A 88 4.58 18.70 5.00
CA MET A 88 4.73 17.27 5.28
C MET A 88 3.40 16.61 5.67
N CYS A 89 2.48 17.34 6.32
CA CYS A 89 1.13 16.86 6.61
C CYS A 89 0.37 16.56 5.30
N GLU A 90 0.39 17.50 4.36
CA GLU A 90 -0.26 17.29 3.05
C GLU A 90 0.35 16.13 2.27
N ALA A 91 1.67 15.93 2.38
CA ALA A 91 2.34 14.81 1.75
C ALA A 91 1.86 13.47 2.32
N LEU A 92 1.74 13.38 3.65
CA LEU A 92 1.23 12.19 4.33
C LEU A 92 -0.24 11.93 4.01
N ASP A 93 -1.09 12.96 4.00
CA ASP A 93 -2.51 12.82 3.67
C ASP A 93 -2.70 12.23 2.26
N ARG A 94 -1.84 12.61 1.31
CA ARG A 94 -1.87 12.04 -0.05
C ARG A 94 -1.42 10.58 -0.07
N VAL A 95 -0.37 10.25 0.68
CA VAL A 95 0.06 8.85 0.86
C VAL A 95 -1.08 8.00 1.42
N GLU A 96 -1.80 8.50 2.43
CA GLU A 96 -2.94 7.80 3.04
C GLU A 96 -4.11 7.67 2.07
N ALA A 97 -4.49 8.75 1.38
CA ALA A 97 -5.57 8.76 0.41
C ALA A 97 -5.33 7.73 -0.71
N ARG A 98 -4.12 7.69 -1.27
CA ARG A 98 -3.72 6.71 -2.28
C ARG A 98 -3.73 5.28 -1.73
N GLY A 99 -3.28 5.10 -0.49
CA GLY A 99 -3.36 3.82 0.21
C GLY A 99 -4.80 3.30 0.30
N MET A 100 -5.73 4.17 0.68
CA MET A 100 -7.16 3.85 0.74
C MET A 100 -7.73 3.52 -0.64
N GLU A 101 -7.43 4.34 -1.66
CA GLU A 101 -7.91 4.11 -3.03
C GLU A 101 -7.43 2.77 -3.59
N LYS A 102 -6.13 2.46 -3.45
CA LYS A 102 -5.55 1.16 -3.84
C LYS A 102 -6.23 0.01 -3.10
N GLY A 103 -6.49 0.18 -1.79
CA GLY A 103 -7.19 -0.82 -0.97
C GLY A 103 -8.60 -1.10 -1.46
N ILE A 104 -9.38 -0.06 -1.73
CA ILE A 104 -10.75 -0.17 -2.26
C ILE A 104 -10.75 -0.83 -3.64
N ALA A 105 -9.85 -0.41 -4.54
CA ALA A 105 -9.75 -0.96 -5.88
C ALA A 105 -9.46 -2.47 -5.83
N LYS A 106 -8.47 -2.88 -5.03
CA LYS A 106 -8.12 -4.29 -4.85
C LYS A 106 -9.26 -5.10 -4.24
N GLY A 107 -9.89 -4.57 -3.18
CA GLY A 107 -11.02 -5.24 -2.53
C GLY A 107 -12.21 -5.43 -3.48
N ARG A 108 -12.48 -4.44 -4.34
CA ARG A 108 -13.52 -4.55 -5.37
C ARG A 108 -13.19 -5.60 -6.42
N GLU A 109 -11.95 -5.62 -6.91
CA GLU A 109 -11.50 -6.62 -7.89
C GLU A 109 -11.61 -8.04 -7.35
N GLU A 110 -11.10 -8.28 -6.14
CA GLU A 110 -11.18 -9.57 -5.45
C GLU A 110 -12.64 -9.97 -5.21
N GLY A 111 -13.48 -9.05 -4.74
CA GLY A 111 -14.90 -9.30 -4.51
C GLY A 111 -15.66 -9.66 -5.79
N ILE A 112 -15.39 -9.00 -6.91
CA ILE A 112 -15.99 -9.33 -8.22
C ILE A 112 -15.55 -10.73 -8.65
N LYS A 113 -14.27 -11.06 -8.54
CA LYS A 113 -13.72 -12.36 -8.93
C LYS A 113 -14.33 -13.50 -8.12
N GLU A 114 -14.44 -13.34 -6.80
CA GLU A 114 -15.08 -14.31 -5.93
C GLU A 114 -16.58 -14.43 -6.19
N GLY A 115 -17.25 -13.29 -6.38
CA GLY A 115 -18.68 -13.22 -6.73
C GLY A 115 -19.00 -13.98 -8.01
N ILE A 116 -18.22 -13.76 -9.08
CA ILE A 116 -18.38 -14.48 -10.35
C ILE A 116 -18.17 -15.98 -10.16
N LYS A 117 -17.10 -16.39 -9.46
CA LYS A 117 -16.80 -17.81 -9.22
C LYS A 117 -17.93 -18.50 -8.45
N LYS A 118 -18.46 -17.84 -7.41
CA LYS A 118 -19.59 -18.33 -6.62
C LYS A 118 -20.86 -18.40 -7.46
N GLY A 119 -21.17 -17.35 -8.22
CA GLY A 119 -22.34 -17.30 -9.09
C GLY A 119 -22.33 -18.37 -10.18
N ILE A 120 -21.18 -18.64 -10.81
CA ILE A 120 -21.03 -19.73 -11.79
C ILE A 120 -21.29 -21.08 -11.12
N LYS A 121 -20.74 -21.33 -9.93
CA LYS A 121 -20.95 -22.58 -9.19
C LYS A 121 -22.42 -22.78 -8.82
N GLU A 122 -23.05 -21.75 -8.27
CA GLU A 122 -24.48 -21.78 -7.88
C GLU A 122 -25.39 -21.97 -9.09
N GLY A 123 -25.16 -21.24 -10.19
CA GLY A 123 -25.90 -21.42 -11.44
C GLY A 123 -25.72 -22.81 -12.04
N THR A 124 -24.50 -23.36 -12.02
CA THR A 124 -24.25 -24.75 -12.47
C THR A 124 -25.05 -25.75 -11.65
N VAL A 125 -25.06 -25.60 -10.31
CA VAL A 125 -25.84 -26.45 -9.41
C VAL A 125 -27.34 -26.34 -9.70
N GLN A 126 -27.86 -25.13 -9.93
CA GLN A 126 -29.28 -24.94 -10.28
C GLN A 126 -29.67 -25.63 -11.57
N VAL A 127 -28.85 -25.53 -12.62
CA VAL A 127 -29.10 -26.24 -13.89
C VAL A 127 -29.10 -27.75 -13.68
N LEU A 128 -28.14 -28.28 -12.92
CA LEU A 128 -28.08 -29.71 -12.62
C LEU A 128 -29.30 -30.20 -11.83
N ILE A 129 -29.83 -29.39 -10.91
CA ILE A 129 -31.08 -29.68 -10.19
C ILE A 129 -32.26 -29.78 -11.16
N SER A 130 -32.40 -28.83 -12.07
CA SER A 130 -33.47 -28.87 -13.09
C SER A 130 -33.38 -30.12 -13.95
N LEU A 131 -32.19 -30.49 -14.43
CA LEU A 131 -31.98 -31.70 -15.23
C LEU A 131 -32.31 -32.99 -14.47
N VAL A 132 -32.08 -33.03 -13.16
CA VAL A 132 -32.49 -34.17 -12.31
C VAL A 132 -34.02 -34.21 -12.17
N LYS A 133 -34.67 -33.07 -11.95
CA LYS A 133 -36.13 -32.98 -11.83
C LYS A 133 -36.85 -33.35 -13.12
N ASP A 134 -36.25 -33.01 -14.27
CA ASP A 134 -36.75 -33.37 -15.59
C ASP A 134 -36.51 -34.85 -15.93
N GLY A 135 -35.85 -35.61 -15.04
CA GLY A 135 -35.54 -37.03 -15.25
C GLY A 135 -34.45 -37.29 -16.28
N ILE A 136 -33.78 -36.24 -16.77
CA ILE A 136 -32.72 -36.30 -17.79
C ILE A 136 -31.41 -36.84 -17.18
N LEU A 137 -31.14 -36.49 -15.92
CA LEU A 137 -29.89 -36.83 -15.25
C LEU A 137 -30.15 -37.56 -13.91
N SER A 138 -29.29 -38.53 -13.57
CA SER A 138 -29.34 -39.17 -12.24
C SER A 138 -28.77 -38.23 -11.16
N ILE A 139 -29.25 -38.36 -9.91
CA ILE A 139 -28.72 -37.61 -8.76
C ILE A 139 -27.20 -37.84 -8.60
N SER A 140 -26.74 -39.06 -8.85
CA SER A 140 -25.33 -39.43 -8.74
C SER A 140 -24.47 -38.67 -9.75
N ASP A 141 -24.91 -38.61 -11.02
CA ASP A 141 -24.18 -37.92 -12.08
C ASP A 141 -24.21 -36.40 -11.88
N ALA A 142 -25.34 -35.86 -11.41
CA ALA A 142 -25.48 -34.44 -11.09
C ALA A 142 -24.53 -34.02 -9.96
N ALA A 143 -24.50 -34.78 -8.86
CA ALA A 143 -23.62 -34.52 -7.73
C ALA A 143 -22.14 -34.54 -8.14
N LYS A 144 -21.74 -35.55 -8.95
CA LYS A 144 -20.38 -35.67 -9.48
C LYS A 144 -20.00 -34.46 -10.35
N ARG A 145 -20.90 -34.00 -11.22
CA ARG A 145 -20.68 -32.83 -12.09
C ARG A 145 -20.65 -31.51 -11.32
N ALA A 146 -21.41 -31.41 -10.24
CA ALA A 146 -21.39 -30.28 -9.31
C ALA A 146 -20.14 -30.26 -8.40
N GLY A 147 -19.33 -31.33 -8.43
CA GLY A 147 -18.13 -31.46 -7.60
C GLY A 147 -18.46 -31.59 -6.11
N MET A 148 -19.58 -32.23 -5.77
CA MET A 148 -20.03 -32.43 -4.39
C MET A 148 -20.54 -33.87 -4.16
N SER A 149 -20.75 -34.22 -2.89
CA SER A 149 -21.30 -35.54 -2.56
C SER A 149 -22.78 -35.65 -2.93
N VAL A 150 -23.26 -36.87 -3.16
CA VAL A 150 -24.69 -37.14 -3.39
C VAL A 150 -25.54 -36.64 -2.21
N ALA A 151 -25.07 -36.84 -0.98
CA ALA A 151 -25.76 -36.39 0.22
C ALA A 151 -25.87 -34.85 0.29
N GLU A 152 -24.84 -34.13 -0.15
CA GLU A 152 -24.84 -32.67 -0.23
C GLU A 152 -25.77 -32.16 -1.33
N PHE A 153 -25.72 -32.78 -2.51
CA PHE A 153 -26.58 -32.42 -3.64
C PHE A 153 -28.07 -32.64 -3.31
N LYS A 154 -28.40 -33.73 -2.62
CA LYS A 154 -29.77 -34.08 -2.19
C LYS A 154 -30.43 -32.98 -1.34
N LYS A 155 -29.65 -32.25 -0.54
CA LYS A 155 -30.15 -31.11 0.25
C LYS A 155 -30.76 -30.01 -0.63
N TYR A 156 -30.31 -29.87 -1.86
CA TYR A 156 -30.83 -28.87 -2.81
C TYR A 156 -32.04 -29.35 -3.60
N THR A 157 -32.25 -30.67 -3.69
CA THR A 157 -33.38 -31.25 -4.44
C THR A 157 -34.61 -31.54 -3.58
N ASN A 158 -34.52 -31.43 -2.25
CA ASN A 158 -35.53 -31.92 -1.30
C ASN A 158 -35.87 -33.42 -1.53
N MET A 159 -34.85 -34.24 -1.83
CA MET A 159 -34.94 -35.69 -2.11
C MET A 159 -33.95 -36.51 -1.30
#